data_AF-A0A7C1A187-F1
#
_entry.id   AF-A0A7C1A187-F1
#
_cell.length_a   1.000
_cell.length_b   1.000
_cell.length_c   1.000
_cell.angle_alpha   90.00
_cell.angle_beta   90.00
_cell.angle_gamma   90.00
#
_symmetry.space_group_name_H-M   'P 1'
#
loop_
_entity.id
_entity.type
_entity.pdbx_description
1 polymer ?
#
loop_
_entity_poly.entity_id
_entity_poly.type
_entity_poly.pdbx_seq_one_letter_code
_entity_poly.pdbx_strand_id
1 'polypeptide(L)' 'NHYAESKVERGKKWIAELNLNPQDVLLIGDTAHDYIVSRNIGSDCLLIANGHHNYERLAKLGVEVINSLKEITGNL' A
#
# COMPACT_ATOMS: atom_id res chain seq x y z
N ASN A 1 -6.69 -14.99 4.57
CA ASN A 1 -7.77 -14.41 3.73
C ASN A 1 -8.77 -13.56 4.53
N HIS A 2 -9.25 -13.96 5.72
CA HIS A 2 -10.18 -13.12 6.51
C HIS A 2 -9.66 -11.72 6.93
N TYR A 3 -8.35 -11.56 7.16
CA TYR A 3 -7.78 -10.24 7.51
C TYR A 3 -7.75 -9.26 6.33
N ALA A 4 -7.72 -9.76 5.08
CA ALA A 4 -7.73 -8.90 3.89
C ALA A 4 -9.05 -8.16 3.75
N GLU A 5 -10.16 -8.88 3.89
CA GLU A 5 -11.52 -8.37 3.71
C GLU A 5 -11.83 -7.25 4.71
N SER A 6 -11.45 -7.43 5.98
CA SER A 6 -11.69 -6.38 6.99
C SER A 6 -10.83 -5.12 6.77
N LYS A 7 -9.63 -5.24 6.20
CA LYS A 7 -8.80 -4.08 5.81
C LYS A 7 -9.35 -3.37 4.57
N VAL A 8 -9.84 -4.12 3.57
CA VAL A 8 -10.43 -3.55 2.35
C VAL A 8 -11.63 -2.68 2.70
N GLU A 9 -12.55 -3.19 3.52
CA GLU A 9 -13.74 -2.44 3.92
C GLU A 9 -13.39 -1.20 4.75
N ARG A 10 -12.37 -1.28 5.60
CA ARG A 10 -11.88 -0.13 6.35
C ARG A 10 -11.22 0.92 5.44
N GLY A 11 -10.44 0.48 4.46
CA GLY A 11 -9.80 1.35 3.47
C GLY A 11 -10.81 2.11 2.62
N LYS A 12 -11.87 1.43 2.14
CA LYS A 12 -12.94 2.09 1.37
C LYS A 12 -13.67 3.15 2.17
N LYS A 13 -13.95 2.90 3.45
CA LYS A 13 -14.56 3.90 4.34
C LYS A 13 -13.63 5.11 4.51
N TRP A 14 -12.35 4.86 4.76
CA TRP A 14 -11.38 5.92 4.99
C TRP A 14 -11.17 6.80 3.75
N ILE A 15 -11.08 6.21 2.54
CA ILE A 15 -10.90 7.01 1.32
C ILE A 15 -12.13 7.86 0.99
N ALA A 16 -13.35 7.37 1.32
CA ALA A 16 -14.57 8.15 1.17
C ALA A 16 -14.63 9.34 2.15
N GLU A 17 -14.08 9.18 3.36
CA GLU A 17 -14.02 10.22 4.39
C GLU A 17 -12.95 11.30 4.11
N LEU A 18 -11.85 10.93 3.44
CA LEU A 18 -10.74 11.84 3.11
C LEU A 18 -11.14 12.96 2.14
N ASN A 19 -12.21 12.77 1.35
CA ASN A 19 -12.66 13.71 0.32
C ASN A 19 -11.52 14.13 -0.66
N LEU A 20 -10.60 13.20 -0.94
CA LEU A 20 -9.53 13.33 -1.93
C LEU A 20 -9.83 12.41 -3.12
N ASN A 21 -9.25 12.71 -4.27
CA ASN A 21 -9.19 11.72 -5.34
C ASN A 21 -8.30 10.56 -4.86
N PRO A 22 -8.72 9.29 -4.93
CA PRO A 22 -7.90 8.16 -4.52
C PRO A 22 -6.52 8.11 -5.19
N GLN A 23 -6.39 8.65 -6.41
CA GLN A 23 -5.11 8.74 -7.13
C GLN A 23 -4.13 9.76 -6.53
N ASP A 24 -4.61 10.69 -5.70
CA ASP A 24 -3.76 11.63 -4.96
C ASP A 24 -3.30 11.04 -3.60
N VAL A 25 -3.63 9.78 -3.33
CA VAL A 25 -3.30 9.08 -2.09
C VAL A 25 -2.32 7.95 -2.38
N LEU A 26 -1.24 7.88 -1.59
CA LEU A 26 -0.28 6.78 -1.61
C LEU A 26 -0.51 5.87 -0.40
N LEU A 27 -0.84 4.61 -0.64
CA LEU A 27 -0.91 3.59 0.41
C LEU A 27 0.47 2.96 0.60
N ILE A 28 1.02 3.10 1.80
CA ILE A 28 2.31 2.51 2.17
C ILE A 28 2.09 1.32 3.11
N GLY A 29 2.64 0.15 2.78
CA GLY A 29 2.50 -1.09 3.57
C GLY A 29 3.70 -2.03 3.44
N ASP A 30 3.65 -3.19 4.09
CA ASP A 30 4.74 -4.18 4.08
C ASP A 30 4.29 -5.58 3.63
N THR A 31 3.02 -5.72 3.21
CA THR A 31 2.45 -7.00 2.80
C THR A 31 1.72 -6.97 1.47
N ALA A 32 1.57 -8.14 0.85
CA ALA A 32 0.69 -8.30 -0.31
C ALA A 32 -0.78 -7.96 -0.02
N HIS A 33 -1.19 -7.97 1.25
CA HIS A 33 -2.54 -7.56 1.62
C HIS A 33 -2.72 -6.05 1.45
N ASP A 34 -1.70 -5.26 1.74
CA ASP A 34 -1.76 -3.80 1.61
C ASP A 34 -1.84 -3.40 0.13
N TYR A 35 -1.15 -4.13 -0.75
CA TYR A 35 -1.36 -4.06 -2.20
C TYR A 35 -2.82 -4.35 -2.59
N ILE A 36 -3.42 -5.44 -2.09
CA ILE A 36 -4.83 -5.76 -2.38
C ILE A 36 -5.76 -4.63 -1.92
N VAL A 37 -5.50 -4.03 -0.75
CA VAL A 37 -6.26 -2.89 -0.25
C VAL A 37 -6.13 -1.70 -1.19
N SER A 38 -4.90 -1.33 -1.61
CA SER A 38 -4.68 -0.18 -2.51
C SER A 38 -5.47 -0.32 -3.82
N ARG A 39 -5.49 -1.52 -4.41
CA ARG A 39 -6.26 -1.81 -5.63
C ARG A 39 -7.76 -1.64 -5.44
N ASN A 40 -8.28 -1.98 -4.26
CA ASN A 40 -9.71 -1.87 -3.95
C ASN A 40 -10.14 -0.44 -3.62
N ILE A 41 -9.25 0.38 -3.06
CA ILE A 41 -9.55 1.79 -2.77
C ILE A 41 -9.20 2.71 -3.93
N GLY A 42 -8.47 2.21 -4.94
CA GLY A 42 -8.10 2.96 -6.13
C GLY A 42 -6.91 3.90 -5.91
N SER A 43 -6.01 3.58 -4.99
CA SER A 43 -4.83 4.39 -4.67
C SER A 43 -3.55 3.78 -5.26
N ASP A 44 -2.51 4.61 -5.36
CA ASP A 44 -1.16 4.12 -5.58
C ASP A 44 -0.66 3.33 -4.37
N CYS A 45 0.39 2.53 -4.58
CA CYS A 45 0.94 1.66 -3.55
C CYS A 45 2.46 1.62 -3.59
N LEU A 46 3.06 1.81 -2.41
CA LEU A 46 4.47 1.62 -2.15
C LEU A 46 4.62 0.56 -1.06
N LEU A 47 5.42 -0.47 -1.32
CA LEU A 47 5.67 -1.52 -0.33
C LEU A 47 7.07 -1.39 0.26
N ILE A 48 7.21 -1.71 1.55
CA ILE A 48 8.48 -1.66 2.26
C ILE A 48 8.88 -3.09 2.61
N ALA A 49 9.99 -3.56 2.07
CA ALA A 49 10.60 -4.87 2.33
C ALA A 49 11.36 -4.92 3.67
N ASN A 50 10.83 -4.28 4.71
CA ASN A 50 11.41 -4.23 6.06
C ASN A 50 10.54 -4.97 7.10
N GLY A 51 9.52 -5.71 6.64
CA GLY A 51 8.59 -6.49 7.46
C GLY A 51 8.80 -8.00 7.38
N HIS A 52 7.74 -8.79 7.61
CA HIS A 52 7.77 -10.28 7.56
C HIS A 52 7.98 -10.87 6.16
N HIS A 53 7.85 -10.07 5.10
CA HIS A 53 8.02 -10.53 3.71
C HIS A 53 9.30 -9.96 3.09
N ASN A 54 10.05 -10.84 2.42
CA ASN A 54 11.27 -10.45 1.71
C ASN A 54 10.96 -9.69 0.41
N TYR A 55 11.92 -8.86 -0.02
CA TYR A 55 11.81 -7.99 -1.20
C TYR A 55 11.33 -8.74 -2.46
N GLU A 56 11.91 -9.90 -2.75
CA GLU A 56 11.60 -10.71 -3.93
C GLU A 56 10.13 -11.09 -4.04
N ARG A 57 9.45 -11.31 -2.91
CA ARG A 57 8.02 -11.64 -2.89
C ARG A 57 7.16 -10.42 -3.23
N LEU A 58 7.51 -9.25 -2.68
CA LEU A 58 6.75 -8.02 -2.88
C LEU A 58 6.96 -7.47 -4.30
N ALA A 59 8.19 -7.55 -4.82
CA ALA A 59 8.53 -7.08 -6.16
C ALA A 59 7.73 -7.78 -7.28
N LYS A 60 7.28 -9.02 -7.05
CA LYS A 60 6.41 -9.77 -7.99
C LYS A 60 5.01 -9.17 -8.14
N LEU A 61 4.59 -8.26 -7.27
CA LEU A 61 3.28 -7.61 -7.33
C LEU A 61 3.23 -6.46 -8.34
N GLY A 62 4.38 -6.07 -8.93
CA GLY A 62 4.45 -5.03 -9.96
C GLY A 62 4.25 -3.62 -9.42
N VAL A 63 4.51 -3.40 -8.13
CA VAL A 63 4.51 -2.09 -7.48
C VAL A 63 5.90 -1.74 -6.99
N GLU A 64 6.14 -0.46 -6.71
CA GLU A 64 7.41 -0.02 -6.15
C GLU A 64 7.64 -0.66 -4.78
N VAL A 65 8.85 -1.16 -4.58
CA VAL A 65 9.28 -1.76 -3.31
C VAL A 65 10.60 -1.13 -2.90
N ILE A 66 10.65 -0.59 -1.69
CA ILE A 66 11.86 -0.04 -1.06
C ILE A 66 12.26 -0.89 0.14
N ASN A 67 13.53 -0.89 0.54
CA ASN A 67 13.98 -1.67 1.71
C ASN A 67 13.78 -0.89 3.02
N SER A 68 13.69 0.43 2.97
CA SER A 68 13.46 1.27 4.13
C SER A 68 12.79 2.59 3.75
N LEU A 69 11.97 3.14 4.66
CA LEU A 69 11.44 4.52 4.53
C LEU A 69 12.55 5.57 4.33
N LYS A 70 13.79 5.28 4.72
CA LYS A 70 14.95 6.16 4.50
C LYS A 70 15.29 6.37 3.02
N GLU A 71 14.84 5.47 2.14
CA GLU A 71 15.01 5.61 0.69
C GLU A 71 14.06 6.64 0.09
N ILE A 72 13.00 7.03 0.81
CA ILE A 72 12.12 8.13 0.43
C ILE A 72 12.92 9.43 0.57
N THR A 73 13.42 9.91 -0.55
CA THR A 73 14.11 11.20 -0.67
C THR A 73 13.17 12.17 -1.36
N GLY A 74 12.96 13.34 -0.76
CA GLY A 74 12.14 14.38 -1.37
C GLY A 74 13.00 15.25 -2.27
N ASN A 75 12.55 15.48 -3.50
CA ASN A 75 12.66 16.81 -4.08
C ASN A 75 11.37 17.53 -3.65
N LEU A 76 11.42 18.24 -2.51
CA LEU A 76 10.38 19.21 -2.15
C LEU A 76 10.46 20.41 -3.10
#